data_AF-A0A537WTZ3-F1
#
_entry.id   AF-A0A537WTZ3-F1
#
_cell.length_a   1.000
_cell.length_b   1.000
_cell.length_c   1.000
_cell.angle_alpha   90.00
_cell.angle_beta   90.00
_cell.angle_gamma   90.00
#
_symmetry.space_group_name_H-M   'P 1'
#
loop_
_entity.id
_entity.type
_entity.pdbx_description
1 polymer ?
#
loop_
_entity_poly.entity_id
_entity_poly.type
_entity_poly.pdbx_seq_one_letter_code
_entity_poly.pdbx_strand_id
1 'polypeptide(L)'
;MRRSRTGALGLVAALALGVTACTASHYEQVSCEGTYRQSIFILAAEAVPSATFIPCIEPLPAGWTYAGSEVGSGLVRFWLDSDRVGKRAIEVTMSADCDLAGSVEVPPGNGPIGLRLYEGSGMNHPDETVLYYVFPGGCVTSRLSFTRSSAPSIFDEADRLLGFTPRSVYTEGVQNDEGLTLCGADAPPCPG
;
A
#
# COMPACT_ATOMS: atom_id res chain seq x y z
N MET A 1 -52.85 -52.19 34.27
CA MET A 1 -51.79 -52.24 35.30
C MET A 1 -50.47 -51.81 34.69
N ARG A 2 -49.69 -51.00 35.44
CA ARG A 2 -48.22 -50.79 35.34
C ARG A 2 -47.70 -49.90 34.18
N ARG A 3 -47.50 -48.59 34.42
CA ARG A 3 -46.31 -47.87 34.98
C ARG A 3 -45.19 -47.62 33.95
N SER A 4 -45.08 -46.34 33.57
CA SER A 4 -43.89 -45.46 33.56
C SER A 4 -42.53 -46.05 33.18
N ARG A 5 -41.84 -45.38 32.22
CA ARG A 5 -40.54 -44.75 32.51
C ARG A 5 -40.17 -43.69 31.46
N THR A 6 -40.14 -42.47 31.95
CA THR A 6 -39.42 -41.30 31.47
C THR A 6 -37.97 -41.63 31.09
N GLY A 7 -37.55 -41.16 29.92
CA GLY A 7 -36.16 -41.11 29.49
C GLY A 7 -35.90 -39.76 28.84
N ALA A 8 -35.58 -38.76 29.65
CA ALA A 8 -35.05 -37.48 29.20
C ALA A 8 -33.60 -37.69 28.74
N LEU A 9 -33.28 -37.30 27.51
CA LEU A 9 -31.90 -37.26 27.01
C LEU A 9 -31.68 -35.95 26.24
N GLY A 10 -31.14 -34.99 26.99
CA GLY A 10 -30.07 -34.08 26.58
C GLY A 10 -30.25 -33.26 25.30
N LEU A 11 -30.76 -32.04 25.47
CA LEU A 11 -30.47 -30.93 24.56
C LEU A 11 -28.99 -30.55 24.72
N VAL A 12 -28.14 -30.96 23.78
CA VAL A 12 -26.80 -30.38 23.61
C VAL A 12 -26.95 -29.20 22.67
N ALA A 13 -27.16 -28.01 23.23
CA ALA A 13 -27.08 -26.76 22.47
C ALA A 13 -25.60 -26.47 22.19
N ALA A 14 -25.15 -26.81 20.98
CA ALA A 14 -23.84 -26.39 20.49
C ALA A 14 -23.87 -24.86 20.30
N LEU A 15 -23.26 -24.14 21.24
CA LEU A 15 -22.93 -22.72 21.09
C LEU A 15 -21.90 -22.59 19.96
N ALA A 16 -22.39 -22.30 18.76
CA ALA A 16 -21.54 -21.87 17.65
C ALA A 16 -20.97 -20.49 17.99
N LEU A 17 -19.73 -20.47 18.49
CA LEU A 17 -18.93 -19.26 18.58
C LEU A 17 -18.71 -18.74 17.16
N GLY A 18 -19.47 -17.72 16.79
CA GLY A 18 -19.27 -16.97 15.55
C GLY A 18 -17.92 -16.27 15.61
N VAL A 19 -16.90 -16.92 15.07
CA VAL A 19 -15.64 -16.24 14.72
C VAL A 19 -16.00 -15.24 13.64
N THR A 20 -16.10 -13.96 14.01
CA THR A 20 -15.99 -12.86 13.05
C THR A 20 -14.58 -12.91 12.49
N ALA A 21 -14.40 -13.70 11.42
CA ALA A 21 -13.22 -13.62 10.60
C ALA A 21 -13.22 -12.21 10.00
N CYS A 22 -12.31 -11.35 10.47
CA CYS A 22 -11.96 -10.14 9.73
C CYS A 22 -11.47 -10.61 8.36
N THR A 23 -12.32 -10.52 7.35
CA THR A 23 -11.90 -10.70 5.97
C THR A 23 -10.96 -9.55 5.70
N ALA A 24 -9.69 -9.85 5.44
CA ALA A 24 -8.77 -8.86 4.92
C ALA A 24 -9.37 -8.35 3.61
N SER A 25 -9.69 -7.06 3.56
CA SER A 25 -10.19 -6.43 2.34
C SER A 25 -9.10 -6.53 1.27
N HIS A 26 -9.33 -7.38 0.26
CA HIS A 26 -8.50 -7.40 -0.93
C HIS A 26 -8.94 -6.22 -1.81
N TYR A 27 -8.11 -5.18 -1.85
CA TYR A 27 -8.35 -4.04 -2.71
C TYR A 27 -7.85 -4.33 -4.13
N GLU A 28 -8.52 -3.72 -5.11
CA GLU A 28 -8.09 -3.72 -6.50
C GLU A 28 -6.75 -2.98 -6.65
N GLN A 29 -5.99 -3.30 -7.69
CA GLN A 29 -4.67 -2.71 -7.94
C GLN A 29 -4.74 -1.17 -7.95
N VAL A 30 -3.82 -0.53 -7.24
CA VAL A 30 -3.62 0.93 -7.21
C VAL A 30 -3.00 1.42 -8.52
N SER A 31 -3.76 1.55 -9.60
CA SER A 31 -3.19 1.90 -10.91
C SER A 31 -3.02 3.41 -11.12
N CYS A 32 -1.93 3.83 -11.76
CA CYS A 32 -1.74 5.21 -12.19
C CYS A 32 -2.65 5.58 -13.37
N GLU A 33 -3.09 4.58 -14.14
CA GLU A 33 -4.05 4.75 -15.22
C GLU A 33 -5.47 4.48 -14.73
N GLY A 34 -6.42 5.36 -15.05
CA GLY A 34 -7.84 5.12 -14.80
C GLY A 34 -8.56 6.32 -14.18
N THR A 35 -9.83 6.10 -13.85
CA THR A 35 -10.63 7.10 -13.13
C THR A 35 -10.21 7.07 -11.66
N TYR A 36 -9.94 8.24 -11.09
CA TYR A 36 -9.64 8.56 -9.68
C TYR A 36 -10.69 8.09 -8.64
N ARG A 37 -11.58 7.18 -9.04
CA ARG A 37 -12.71 6.64 -8.29
C ARG A 37 -12.39 5.33 -7.57
N GLN A 38 -11.16 4.83 -7.64
CA GLN A 38 -10.80 3.64 -6.88
C GLN A 38 -10.79 3.98 -5.38
N SER A 39 -11.66 3.33 -4.60
CA SER A 39 -11.83 3.59 -3.17
C SER A 39 -10.53 3.46 -2.37
N ILE A 40 -9.57 2.66 -2.85
CA ILE A 40 -8.26 2.52 -2.21
C ILE A 40 -7.44 3.82 -2.19
N PHE A 41 -7.56 4.69 -3.19
CA PHE A 41 -6.82 5.96 -3.18
C PHE A 41 -7.40 6.95 -2.16
N ILE A 42 -8.72 6.92 -1.97
CA ILE A 42 -9.38 7.69 -0.91
C ILE A 42 -8.92 7.19 0.46
N LEU A 43 -8.94 5.87 0.68
CA LEU A 43 -8.47 5.27 1.92
C LEU A 43 -6.98 5.55 2.16
N ALA A 44 -6.16 5.54 1.11
CA ALA A 44 -4.74 5.89 1.21
C ALA A 44 -4.54 7.36 1.59
N ALA A 45 -5.35 8.26 1.02
CA ALA A 45 -5.34 9.67 1.36
C ALA A 45 -5.71 9.88 2.84
N GLU A 46 -6.74 9.20 3.34
CA GLU A 46 -7.17 9.26 4.74
C GLU A 46 -6.19 8.59 5.71
N ALA A 47 -5.54 7.51 5.27
CA ALA A 47 -4.56 6.78 6.06
C ALA A 47 -3.33 7.62 6.38
N VAL A 48 -2.84 8.41 5.42
CA VAL A 48 -1.69 9.32 5.61
C VAL A 48 -2.12 10.74 5.24
N PRO A 49 -2.82 11.48 6.12
CA PRO A 49 -3.40 12.77 5.77
C PRO A 49 -2.37 13.82 5.36
N SER A 50 -1.14 13.73 5.87
CA SER A 50 -0.08 14.68 5.58
C SER A 50 0.52 14.52 4.17
N ALA A 51 0.34 13.38 3.52
CA ALA A 51 1.01 13.05 2.26
C ALA A 51 0.42 13.83 1.07
N THR A 52 1.25 14.61 0.36
CA THR A 52 0.85 15.33 -0.87
C THR A 52 0.85 14.47 -2.13
N PHE A 53 1.47 13.28 -2.09
CA PHE A 53 1.44 12.30 -3.17
C PHE A 53 0.95 10.95 -2.66
N ILE A 54 0.29 10.20 -3.54
CA ILE A 54 -0.13 8.82 -3.30
C ILE A 54 0.54 7.91 -4.34
N PRO A 55 1.26 6.85 -3.90
CA PRO A 55 1.89 5.91 -4.82
C PRO A 55 0.84 5.12 -5.61
N CYS A 56 1.16 4.86 -6.86
CA CYS A 56 0.37 4.04 -7.76
C CYS A 56 1.31 3.16 -8.60
N ILE A 57 0.72 2.19 -9.29
CA ILE A 57 1.41 1.22 -10.12
C ILE A 57 1.16 1.58 -11.58
N GLU A 58 2.25 1.84 -12.29
CA GLU A 58 2.27 1.95 -13.75
C GLU A 58 1.91 0.61 -14.39
N PRO A 59 1.48 0.58 -15.68
CA PRO A 59 1.13 -0.66 -16.36
C PRO A 59 2.17 -1.76 -16.19
N LEU A 60 1.78 -2.87 -15.55
CA LEU A 60 2.69 -3.95 -15.19
C LEU A 60 3.18 -4.68 -16.45
N PRO A 61 4.50 -4.78 -16.68
CA PRO A 61 5.06 -5.62 -17.74
C PRO A 61 4.76 -7.09 -17.50
N ALA A 62 4.93 -7.89 -18.56
CA ALA A 62 4.81 -9.34 -18.46
C ALA A 62 5.73 -9.90 -17.36
N GLY A 63 5.20 -10.85 -16.58
CA GLY A 63 5.92 -11.48 -15.48
C GLY A 63 5.80 -10.76 -14.13
N TRP A 64 5.20 -9.57 -14.08
CA TRP A 64 4.85 -8.89 -12.83
C TRP A 64 3.38 -9.10 -12.46
N THR A 65 3.08 -9.17 -11.18
CA THR A 65 1.70 -9.34 -10.70
C THR A 65 1.48 -8.59 -9.40
N TYR A 66 0.35 -7.88 -9.31
CA TYR A 66 -0.11 -7.31 -8.07
C TYR A 66 -0.57 -8.40 -7.11
N ALA A 67 0.09 -8.50 -5.95
CA ALA A 67 -0.13 -9.60 -5.02
C ALA A 67 -0.94 -9.20 -3.77
N GLY A 68 -1.06 -7.90 -3.48
CA GLY A 68 -1.98 -7.41 -2.47
C GLY A 68 -1.62 -6.04 -1.89
N SER A 69 -2.50 -5.55 -1.01
CA SER A 69 -2.31 -4.32 -0.24
C SER A 69 -2.95 -4.38 1.12
N GLU A 70 -2.50 -3.48 1.98
CA GLU A 70 -3.05 -3.20 3.28
C GLU A 70 -3.10 -1.68 3.48
N VAL A 71 -4.18 -1.20 4.09
CA VAL A 71 -4.36 0.22 4.44
C VAL A 71 -4.72 0.29 5.91
N GLY A 72 -4.02 1.15 6.65
CA GLY A 72 -4.24 1.38 8.06
C GLY A 72 -3.88 2.81 8.45
N SER A 73 -4.28 3.23 9.65
CA SER A 73 -3.95 4.58 10.13
C SER A 73 -2.43 4.78 10.16
N GLY A 74 -1.95 5.81 9.45
CA GLY A 74 -0.54 6.16 9.30
C GLY A 74 0.24 5.33 8.27
N LEU A 75 -0.39 4.38 7.56
CA LEU A 75 0.31 3.43 6.71
C LEU A 75 -0.51 2.95 5.51
N VAL A 76 0.11 2.94 4.34
CA VAL A 76 -0.38 2.22 3.16
C VAL A 76 0.71 1.29 2.68
N ARG A 77 0.38 0.02 2.43
CA ARG A 77 1.35 -0.98 1.96
C ARG A 77 0.77 -1.76 0.78
N PHE A 78 1.61 -2.08 -0.20
CA PHE A 78 1.27 -3.05 -1.25
C PHE A 78 2.53 -3.76 -1.74
N TRP A 79 2.36 -4.89 -2.42
CA TRP A 79 3.49 -5.66 -2.92
C TRP A 79 3.21 -6.29 -4.28
N LEU A 80 4.30 -6.46 -5.04
CA LEU A 80 4.32 -7.08 -6.36
C LEU A 80 5.12 -8.38 -6.30
N ASP A 81 4.62 -9.39 -7.00
CA ASP A 81 5.34 -10.62 -7.29
C ASP A 81 5.96 -10.54 -8.69
N SER A 82 7.05 -11.28 -8.87
CA SER A 82 7.71 -11.47 -10.17
C SER A 82 7.90 -12.95 -10.44
N ASP A 83 7.63 -13.39 -11.67
CA ASP A 83 7.94 -14.74 -12.13
C ASP A 83 9.45 -15.04 -12.18
N ARG A 84 10.29 -13.99 -12.22
CA ARG A 84 11.75 -14.07 -12.36
C ARG A 84 12.49 -13.96 -11.04
N VAL A 85 12.00 -13.15 -10.09
CA VAL A 85 12.65 -12.93 -8.79
C VAL A 85 11.79 -13.33 -7.58
N GLY A 86 10.58 -13.85 -7.81
CA GLY A 86 9.77 -14.52 -6.80
C GLY A 86 8.70 -13.62 -6.16
N LYS A 87 8.18 -14.08 -5.02
CA LYS A 87 7.12 -13.39 -4.28
C LYS A 87 7.66 -12.19 -3.51
N ARG A 88 6.83 -11.16 -3.34
CA ARG A 88 7.22 -9.89 -2.71
C ARG A 88 8.54 -9.36 -3.28
N ALA A 89 8.66 -9.44 -4.59
CA ALA A 89 9.78 -8.90 -5.35
C ALA A 89 9.96 -7.40 -5.07
N ILE A 90 8.83 -6.69 -4.90
CA ILE A 90 8.77 -5.30 -4.46
C ILE A 90 7.73 -5.19 -3.36
N GLU A 91 8.11 -4.58 -2.22
CA GLU A 91 7.18 -4.14 -1.19
C GLU A 91 7.24 -2.63 -1.05
N VAL A 92 6.10 -1.96 -1.25
CA VAL A 92 5.97 -0.51 -1.19
C VAL A 92 5.21 -0.13 0.06
N THR A 93 5.74 0.83 0.82
CA THR A 93 5.14 1.35 2.04
C THR A 93 5.10 2.87 2.00
N MET A 94 3.94 3.48 2.20
CA MET A 94 3.76 4.92 2.38
C MET A 94 3.45 5.24 3.84
N SER A 95 4.13 6.25 4.38
CA SER A 95 3.94 6.80 5.72
C SER A 95 4.19 8.31 5.72
N ALA A 96 3.98 8.97 6.86
CA ALA A 96 4.20 10.42 7.00
C ALA A 96 5.68 10.81 6.86
N ASP A 97 6.59 9.93 7.25
CA ASP A 97 8.04 10.08 7.14
C ASP A 97 8.71 8.71 6.92
N CYS A 98 10.03 8.73 6.72
CA CYS A 98 10.88 7.54 6.67
C CYS A 98 12.25 7.83 7.29
N ASP A 99 12.86 6.79 7.84
CA ASP A 99 14.25 6.83 8.28
C ASP A 99 15.18 6.62 7.07
N LEU A 100 15.96 7.65 6.76
CA LEU A 100 16.90 7.71 5.64
C LEU A 100 18.32 7.28 6.04
N ALA A 101 18.53 6.79 7.27
CA ALA A 101 19.86 6.42 7.76
C ALA A 101 20.56 5.44 6.80
N GLY A 102 21.77 5.81 6.36
CA GLY A 102 22.58 5.00 5.46
C GLY A 102 22.17 5.04 3.98
N SER A 103 21.17 5.87 3.62
CA SER A 103 20.81 6.12 2.22
C SER A 103 21.62 7.28 1.61
N VAL A 104 21.73 7.27 0.29
CA VAL A 104 22.35 8.33 -0.51
C VAL A 104 21.31 8.95 -1.43
N GLU A 105 21.34 10.26 -1.58
CA GLU A 105 20.43 10.95 -2.50
C GLU A 105 20.80 10.61 -3.96
N VAL A 106 19.81 10.15 -4.71
CA VAL A 106 19.92 9.90 -6.14
C VAL A 106 19.70 11.24 -6.86
N PRO A 107 20.55 11.61 -7.83
CA PRO A 107 20.36 12.85 -8.58
C PRO A 107 18.94 12.95 -9.16
N PRO A 108 18.30 14.14 -9.08
CA PRO A 108 16.94 14.30 -9.57
C PRO A 108 16.85 13.95 -11.06
N GLY A 109 15.93 13.04 -11.37
CA GLY A 109 15.56 12.69 -12.74
C GLY A 109 14.37 13.51 -13.25
N ASN A 110 13.64 12.96 -14.23
CA ASN A 110 12.43 13.57 -14.81
C ASN A 110 11.15 13.33 -13.96
N GLY A 111 11.30 13.13 -12.65
CA GLY A 111 10.18 12.83 -11.74
C GLY A 111 9.33 14.06 -11.37
N PRO A 112 8.22 13.87 -10.62
CA PRO A 112 7.40 14.97 -10.12
C PRO A 112 8.21 16.00 -9.32
N ILE A 113 7.89 17.28 -9.49
CA ILE A 113 8.53 18.36 -8.72
C ILE A 113 8.24 18.14 -7.23
N GLY A 114 9.28 18.30 -6.40
CA GLY A 114 9.18 18.15 -4.94
C GLY A 114 9.36 16.71 -4.43
N LEU A 115 9.55 15.75 -5.32
CA LEU A 115 9.90 14.37 -4.99
C LEU A 115 11.42 14.20 -5.02
N ARG A 116 11.99 13.70 -3.92
CA ARG A 116 13.42 13.39 -3.78
C ARG A 116 13.59 11.89 -3.64
N LEU A 117 14.55 11.33 -4.36
CA LEU A 117 14.84 9.90 -4.30
C LEU A 117 16.13 9.67 -3.53
N TYR A 118 16.10 8.72 -2.61
CA TYR A 118 17.27 8.18 -1.94
C TYR A 118 17.35 6.67 -2.16
N GLU A 119 18.57 6.16 -2.29
CA GLU A 119 18.85 4.74 -2.42
C GLU A 119 19.70 4.28 -1.24
N GLY A 120 19.35 3.14 -0.67
CA GLY A 120 20.11 2.47 0.37
C GLY A 120 20.04 0.96 0.23
N SER A 121 20.58 0.27 1.22
CA SER A 121 20.55 -1.19 1.30
C SER A 121 19.71 -1.63 2.51
N GLY A 122 19.17 -2.85 2.45
CA GLY A 122 18.48 -3.43 3.59
C GLY A 122 19.42 -3.52 4.81
N MET A 123 18.98 -2.99 5.96
CA MET A 123 19.80 -2.86 7.18
C MET A 123 20.42 -4.19 7.65
N ASN A 124 19.79 -5.33 7.32
CA ASN A 124 20.30 -6.69 7.55
C ASN A 124 20.24 -7.58 6.30
N HIS A 125 20.00 -6.98 5.13
CA HIS A 125 19.76 -7.68 3.87
C HIS A 125 20.53 -6.97 2.76
N PRO A 126 21.83 -7.27 2.57
CA PRO A 126 22.66 -6.60 1.56
C PRO A 126 22.25 -6.95 0.13
N ASP A 127 21.50 -8.03 -0.04
CA ASP A 127 20.91 -8.46 -1.32
C ASP A 127 19.60 -7.73 -1.65
N GLU A 128 19.19 -6.78 -0.80
CA GLU A 128 18.02 -5.91 -1.00
C GLU A 128 18.45 -4.48 -1.31
N THR A 129 17.76 -3.85 -2.25
CA THR A 129 17.80 -2.41 -2.46
C THR A 129 16.58 -1.76 -1.83
N VAL A 130 16.78 -0.61 -1.18
CA VAL A 130 15.70 0.21 -0.62
C VAL A 130 15.70 1.58 -1.27
N LEU A 131 14.59 1.95 -1.87
CA LEU A 131 14.37 3.26 -2.47
C LEU A 131 13.41 4.06 -1.58
N TYR A 132 13.77 5.31 -1.27
CA TYR A 132 12.95 6.23 -0.50
C TYR A 132 12.57 7.42 -1.37
N TYR A 133 11.27 7.58 -1.61
CA TYR A 133 10.69 8.70 -2.33
C TYR A 133 10.09 9.67 -1.31
N VAL A 134 10.78 10.76 -1.06
CA VAL A 134 10.44 11.76 -0.03
C VAL A 134 9.78 12.95 -0.69
N PHE A 135 8.64 13.38 -0.15
CA PHE A 135 7.88 14.52 -0.63
C PHE A 135 7.20 15.25 0.55
N PRO A 136 6.60 16.43 0.36
CA PRO A 136 6.00 17.17 1.47
C PRO A 136 4.97 16.33 2.24
N GLY A 137 5.21 16.14 3.54
CA GLY A 137 4.31 15.44 4.45
C GLY A 137 4.18 13.93 4.22
N GLY A 138 5.04 13.31 3.41
CA GLY A 138 5.02 11.86 3.21
C GLY A 138 6.34 11.29 2.70
N CYS A 139 6.46 9.97 2.85
CA CYS A 139 7.52 9.19 2.26
C CYS A 139 7.00 7.85 1.77
N VAL A 140 7.51 7.39 0.62
CA VAL A 140 7.32 6.03 0.14
C VAL A 140 8.64 5.27 0.19
N THR A 141 8.65 4.16 0.91
CA THR A 141 9.76 3.19 0.96
C THR A 141 9.43 2.02 0.06
N SER A 142 10.22 1.79 -1.00
CA SER A 142 10.13 0.64 -1.89
C SER A 142 11.31 -0.29 -1.61
N ARG A 143 11.02 -1.49 -1.08
CA ARG A 143 12.02 -2.54 -0.82
C ARG A 143 12.00 -3.55 -1.95
N LEU A 144 13.13 -3.71 -2.63
CA LEU A 144 13.32 -4.70 -3.67
C LEU A 144 14.08 -5.89 -3.09
N SER A 145 13.59 -7.11 -3.33
CA SER A 145 14.22 -8.35 -2.84
C SER A 145 15.50 -8.73 -3.62
N PHE A 146 16.06 -7.78 -4.36
CA PHE A 146 17.18 -7.93 -5.27
C PHE A 146 17.89 -6.59 -5.42
N THR A 147 19.08 -6.61 -6.04
CA THR A 147 19.89 -5.42 -6.29
C THR A 147 20.10 -5.21 -7.78
N ARG A 148 20.57 -4.02 -8.15
CA ARG A 148 20.94 -3.71 -9.54
C ARG A 148 22.03 -4.64 -10.08
N SER A 149 22.91 -5.18 -9.23
CA SER A 149 23.97 -6.11 -9.65
C SER A 149 23.48 -7.55 -9.80
N SER A 150 22.54 -8.00 -8.95
CA SER A 150 22.01 -9.37 -9.01
C SER A 150 20.97 -9.57 -10.11
N ALA A 151 20.17 -8.54 -10.42
CA ALA A 151 19.14 -8.62 -11.45
C ALA A 151 18.98 -7.28 -12.24
N PRO A 152 19.97 -6.90 -13.09
CA PRO A 152 20.01 -5.56 -13.71
C PRO A 152 18.76 -5.20 -14.51
N SER A 153 18.28 -6.10 -15.38
CA SER A 153 17.10 -5.84 -16.22
C SER A 153 15.81 -5.76 -15.42
N ILE A 154 15.69 -6.58 -14.37
CA ILE A 154 14.53 -6.56 -13.46
C ILE A 154 14.51 -5.27 -12.66
N PHE A 155 15.70 -4.80 -12.24
CA PHE A 155 15.85 -3.53 -11.55
C PHE A 155 15.40 -2.36 -12.42
N ASP A 156 15.85 -2.31 -13.68
CA ASP A 156 15.44 -1.25 -14.60
C ASP A 156 13.93 -1.28 -14.90
N GLU A 157 13.30 -2.47 -14.92
CA GLU A 157 11.85 -2.59 -14.99
C GLU A 157 11.17 -2.06 -13.72
N ALA A 158 11.62 -2.51 -12.54
CA ALA A 158 11.07 -2.15 -11.25
C ALA A 158 11.09 -0.64 -10.98
N ASP A 159 12.17 0.04 -11.39
CA ASP A 159 12.33 1.50 -11.30
C ASP A 159 11.26 2.29 -12.05
N ARG A 160 10.56 1.65 -13.01
CA ARG A 160 9.48 2.24 -13.81
C ARG A 160 8.08 1.79 -13.41
N LEU A 161 7.94 0.89 -12.42
CA LEU A 161 6.62 0.39 -12.02
C LEU A 161 5.89 1.29 -11.03
N LEU A 162 6.64 2.10 -10.29
CA LEU A 162 6.08 2.97 -9.26
C LEU A 162 5.89 4.38 -9.80
N GLY A 163 4.63 4.81 -9.87
CA GLY A 163 4.23 6.17 -10.17
C GLY A 163 3.69 6.89 -8.93
N PHE A 164 3.43 8.19 -9.09
CA PHE A 164 2.91 9.05 -8.02
C PHE A 164 1.82 9.96 -8.55
N THR A 165 0.68 9.95 -7.87
CA THR A 165 -0.45 10.85 -8.17
C THR A 165 -0.54 11.94 -7.11
N PRO A 166 -0.78 13.22 -7.49
CA PRO A 166 -1.03 14.27 -6.51
C PRO A 166 -2.28 13.97 -5.68
N ARG A 167 -2.21 14.21 -4.37
CA ARG A 167 -3.37 14.04 -3.46
C ARG A 167 -4.56 14.91 -3.88
N SER A 168 -4.28 16.09 -4.42
CA SER A 168 -5.30 17.06 -4.86
C SER A 168 -6.30 16.48 -5.86
N VAL A 169 -5.89 15.52 -6.69
CA VAL A 169 -6.78 14.84 -7.63
C VAL A 169 -7.93 14.13 -6.89
N TYR A 170 -7.63 13.53 -5.73
CA TYR A 170 -8.62 12.79 -4.94
C TYR A 170 -9.45 13.71 -4.05
N THR A 171 -8.85 14.77 -3.50
CA THR A 171 -9.60 15.76 -2.70
C THR A 171 -10.63 16.49 -3.57
N GLU A 172 -10.25 16.88 -4.79
CA GLU A 172 -11.15 17.46 -5.78
C GLU A 172 -12.20 16.44 -6.25
N GLY A 173 -11.79 15.21 -6.55
CA GLY A 173 -12.70 14.15 -7.00
C GLY A 173 -13.80 13.85 -5.97
N VAL A 174 -13.44 13.60 -4.71
CA VAL A 174 -14.41 13.31 -3.63
C VAL A 174 -15.35 14.49 -3.39
N GLN A 175 -14.84 15.72 -3.45
CA GLN A 175 -15.66 16.91 -3.26
C GLN A 175 -16.65 17.13 -4.41
N ASN A 176 -16.22 16.90 -5.65
CA ASN A 176 -17.07 17.09 -6.83
C ASN A 176 -18.10 15.97 -7.01
N ASP A 177 -17.72 14.73 -6.73
CA ASP A 177 -18.55 13.56 -7.01
C ASP A 177 -19.51 13.24 -5.86
N GLU A 178 -19.06 13.39 -4.61
CA GLU A 178 -19.81 12.94 -3.42
C GLU A 178 -20.19 14.11 -2.49
N GLY A 179 -19.70 15.32 -2.75
CA GLY A 179 -19.92 16.48 -1.88
C GLY A 179 -19.21 16.41 -0.53
N LEU A 180 -18.30 15.44 -0.35
CA LEU A 180 -17.56 15.20 0.88
C LEU A 180 -16.19 15.89 0.85
N THR A 181 -15.66 16.24 2.03
CA THR A 181 -14.34 16.86 2.15
C THR A 181 -13.36 15.89 2.80
N LEU A 182 -12.29 15.54 2.08
CA LEU A 182 -11.13 14.91 2.69
C LEU A 182 -10.36 15.94 3.51
N CYS A 183 -9.77 15.53 4.63
CA CYS A 183 -8.90 16.37 5.43
C CYS A 183 -7.42 16.08 5.13
N GLY A 184 -6.52 16.96 5.57
CA GLY A 184 -5.07 16.78 5.46
C GLY A 184 -4.42 17.73 4.46
N ALA A 185 -3.32 17.30 3.83
CA ALA A 185 -2.62 18.08 2.82
C ALA A 185 -3.56 18.47 1.67
N ASP A 186 -3.35 19.68 1.13
CA ASP A 186 -4.18 20.28 0.07
C ASP A 186 -5.69 20.34 0.37
N ALA A 187 -6.05 20.27 1.66
CA ALA A 187 -7.42 20.28 2.18
C ALA A 187 -7.48 20.88 3.60
N PRO A 188 -8.66 21.00 4.23
CA PRO A 188 -8.77 21.43 5.62
C PRO A 188 -8.04 20.47 6.60
N PRO A 189 -7.56 20.95 7.77
CA PRO A 189 -6.92 20.09 8.76
C PRO A 189 -7.84 18.96 9.25
N CYS A 190 -7.28 17.78 9.52
CA CYS A 190 -8.04 16.68 10.12
C CYS A 190 -8.43 16.99 11.57
N PRO A 191 -9.64 16.62 12.00
CA PRO A 191 -10.03 16.70 13.40
C PRO A 191 -9.15 15.76 14.25
N GLY A 192 -8.73 16.24 15.41
CA GLY A 192 -7.90 15.51 16.38
C GLY A 192 -8.71 14.82 17.47
#